data_AF-A0A927BMT4-F1
#
_entry.id   AF-A0A927BMT4-F1
#
_cell.length_a   1.000
_cell.length_b   1.000
_cell.length_c   1.000
_cell.angle_alpha   90.00
_cell.angle_beta   90.00
_cell.angle_gamma   90.00
#
_symmetry.space_group_name_H-M   'P 1'
#
loop_
_entity.id
_entity.type
_entity.pdbx_description
1 polymer ?
#
loop_
_entity_poly.entity_id
_entity_poly.type
_entity_poly.pdbx_seq_one_letter_code
_entity_poly.pdbx_strand_id
1 'polypeptide(L)'
;MTEGLLWGLSRTTALVLRMANDLRHSDAAGTTTPEQERELYLHRAALAQRHLAAAADTGSDPEEARQDAEQTASLLWKHDALHGGHQGLISATDPRWKASNLRDYVRQEAAAAGLDHH
;
A
#
# COMPACT_ATOMS: atom_id res chain seq x y z
N MET A 1 -4.78 13.17 21.15
CA MET A 1 -5.32 13.10 19.77
C MET A 1 -4.94 11.76 19.14
N THR A 2 -5.32 10.65 19.77
CA THR A 2 -4.88 9.29 19.39
C THR A 2 -6.05 8.40 18.96
N GLU A 3 -7.26 8.61 19.50
CA GLU A 3 -8.44 7.81 19.16
C GLU A 3 -8.89 7.93 17.69
N GLY A 4 -8.85 9.14 17.11
CA GLY A 4 -9.21 9.34 15.70
C GLY A 4 -8.24 8.66 14.73
N LEU A 5 -6.95 8.65 15.05
CA LEU A 5 -5.91 7.97 14.29
C LEU A 5 -6.09 6.44 14.34
N LEU A 6 -6.26 5.89 15.54
CA LEU A 6 -6.48 4.46 15.75
C LEU A 6 -7.74 3.98 15.03
N TRP A 7 -8.84 4.72 15.12
CA TRP A 7 -10.08 4.39 14.43
C TRP A 7 -9.94 4.41 12.90
N GLY A 8 -9.22 5.40 12.36
CA GLY A 8 -8.91 5.48 10.94
C GLY A 8 -8.05 4.31 10.45
N LEU A 9 -7.03 3.92 11.22
CA LEU A 9 -6.17 2.77 10.95
C LEU A 9 -6.95 1.45 10.98
N SER A 10 -7.80 1.24 11.99
CA SER A 10 -8.63 0.03 12.08
C SER A 10 -9.60 -0.08 10.89
N ARG A 11 -10.25 1.01 10.48
CA ARG A 11 -11.15 1.02 9.32
C ARG A 11 -10.40 0.67 8.04
N THR A 12 -9.24 1.29 7.81
CA THR A 12 -8.42 1.04 6.61
C THR A 12 -7.88 -0.40 6.61
N THR A 13 -7.55 -0.94 7.78
CA THR A 13 -7.15 -2.36 7.93
C THR A 13 -8.28 -3.31 7.56
N ALA A 14 -9.50 -3.05 8.03
CA ALA A 14 -10.67 -3.84 7.66
C ALA A 14 -10.97 -3.79 6.15
N LEU A 15 -10.79 -2.63 5.52
CA LEU A 15 -10.92 -2.47 4.07
C LEU A 15 -9.91 -3.36 3.33
N VAL A 16 -8.62 -3.29 3.69
CA VAL A 16 -7.56 -4.10 3.06
C VAL A 16 -7.82 -5.59 3.22
N LEU A 17 -8.27 -6.04 4.40
CA LEU A 17 -8.64 -7.44 4.63
C LEU A 17 -9.79 -7.90 3.75
N ARG A 18 -10.80 -7.04 3.56
CA ARG A 18 -11.91 -7.32 2.64
C ARG A 18 -11.42 -7.44 1.20
N MET A 19 -10.64 -6.47 0.73
CA MET A 19 -10.07 -6.49 -0.63
C MET A 19 -9.24 -7.76 -0.89
N ALA A 20 -8.40 -8.17 0.08
CA ALA A 20 -7.62 -9.39 -0.04
C ALA A 20 -8.50 -10.64 -0.15
N ASN A 21 -9.61 -10.68 0.59
CA ASN A 21 -10.57 -11.77 0.50
C ASN A 21 -11.32 -11.78 -0.84
N ASP A 22 -11.72 -10.61 -1.35
CA ASP A 22 -12.39 -10.46 -2.64
C ASP A 22 -11.45 -10.85 -3.80
N LEU A 23 -10.17 -10.48 -3.72
CA LEU A 23 -9.14 -10.91 -4.67
C LEU A 23 -8.96 -12.42 -4.65
N ARG A 24 -8.85 -13.04 -3.47
CA ARG A 24 -8.75 -14.50 -3.32
C ARG A 24 -9.94 -15.24 -3.94
N HIS A 25 -11.15 -14.70 -3.81
CA HIS A 25 -12.32 -15.28 -4.49
C HIS A 25 -12.24 -15.13 -6.01
N SER A 26 -11.77 -13.98 -6.49
CA SER A 26 -11.56 -13.72 -7.92
C SER A 26 -10.50 -14.65 -8.52
N ASP A 27 -9.42 -14.92 -7.76
CA ASP A 27 -8.34 -15.84 -8.13
C ASP A 27 -8.86 -17.27 -8.26
N ALA A 28 -9.63 -17.72 -7.27
CA ALA A 28 -10.26 -19.05 -7.30
C ALA A 28 -11.23 -19.21 -8.47
N ALA A 29 -11.85 -18.12 -8.93
CA ALA A 29 -12.71 -18.09 -10.10
C ALA A 29 -11.95 -17.89 -11.43
N GLY A 30 -10.63 -17.62 -11.40
CA GLY A 30 -9.83 -17.30 -12.59
C GLY A 30 -10.22 -15.97 -13.25
N THR A 31 -10.76 -15.03 -12.48
CA THR A 31 -11.30 -13.75 -12.95
C THR A 31 -10.49 -12.53 -12.50
N THR A 32 -9.39 -12.75 -11.79
CA THR A 32 -8.52 -11.68 -11.31
C THR A 32 -7.92 -10.89 -12.45
N THR A 33 -7.94 -9.57 -12.29
CA THR A 33 -7.33 -8.62 -13.20
C THR A 33 -6.13 -7.94 -12.54
N PRO A 34 -5.11 -7.53 -13.32
CA PRO A 34 -3.99 -6.76 -12.78
C PRO A 34 -4.43 -5.50 -12.03
N GLU A 35 -5.53 -4.86 -12.46
CA GLU A 35 -6.08 -3.67 -11.82
C GLU A 35 -6.58 -3.97 -10.40
N GLN A 36 -7.22 -5.13 -10.17
CA GLN A 36 -7.67 -5.54 -8.83
C GLN A 36 -6.49 -5.85 -7.90
N GLU A 37 -5.47 -6.55 -8.40
CA GLU A 37 -4.25 -6.82 -7.64
C GLU A 37 -3.56 -5.52 -7.25
N ARG A 38 -3.43 -4.61 -8.21
CA ARG A 38 -2.83 -3.31 -8.00
C ARG A 38 -3.56 -2.50 -6.95
N GLU A 39 -4.89 -2.46 -7.01
CA GLU A 39 -5.69 -1.71 -6.04
C GLU A 39 -5.43 -2.20 -4.61
N LEU A 40 -5.37 -3.53 -4.41
CA LEU A 40 -5.01 -4.13 -3.13
C LEU A 40 -3.59 -3.74 -2.71
N TYR A 41 -2.61 -3.83 -3.61
CA TYR A 41 -1.22 -3.52 -3.30
C TYR A 41 -1.04 -2.05 -2.91
N LEU A 42 -1.72 -1.13 -3.59
CA LEU A 42 -1.68 0.29 -3.26
C LEU A 42 -2.24 0.55 -1.86
N HIS A 43 -3.42 0.02 -1.56
CA HIS A 43 -4.04 0.19 -0.24
C HIS A 43 -3.19 -0.46 0.87
N ARG A 44 -2.60 -1.63 0.62
CA ARG A 44 -1.73 -2.31 1.59
C ARG A 44 -0.45 -1.52 1.84
N ALA A 45 0.19 -0.99 0.79
CA ALA A 45 1.41 -0.20 0.91
C ALA A 45 1.15 1.13 1.63
N ALA A 46 0.07 1.84 1.28
CA ALA A 46 -0.33 3.07 1.97
C ALA A 46 -0.65 2.80 3.45
N LEU A 47 -1.37 1.71 3.75
CA LEU A 47 -1.67 1.30 5.12
C LEU A 47 -0.38 0.99 5.91
N ALA A 48 0.56 0.23 5.35
CA ALA A 48 1.81 -0.11 6.02
C ALA A 48 2.66 1.13 6.35
N GLN A 49 2.70 2.13 5.47
CA GLN A 49 3.36 3.41 5.77
C GLN A 49 2.72 4.15 6.94
N ARG A 50 1.39 4.12 7.04
CA ARG A 50 0.66 4.73 8.15
C ARG A 50 0.88 3.98 9.46
N HIS A 51 0.93 2.65 9.43
CA HIS A 51 1.30 1.84 10.60
C HIS A 51 2.72 2.14 11.06
N LEU A 52 3.69 2.24 10.15
CA LEU A 52 5.06 2.64 10.50
C LEU A 52 5.10 4.02 11.17
N ALA A 53 4.37 5.00 10.64
CA ALA A 53 4.29 6.33 11.22
C ALA A 53 3.64 6.34 12.63
N ALA A 54 2.72 5.40 12.89
CA ALA A 54 2.01 5.28 14.16
C ALA A 54 2.61 4.24 15.12
N ALA A 55 3.69 3.54 14.75
CA ALA A 55 4.20 2.38 15.50
C ALA A 55 4.52 2.70 16.97
N ALA A 56 5.09 3.87 17.23
CA ALA A 56 5.37 4.35 18.58
C ALA A 56 4.10 4.60 19.42
N ASP A 57 3.02 5.04 18.77
CA ASP A 57 1.74 5.36 19.42
C ASP A 57 0.89 4.11 19.65
N THR A 58 1.06 3.07 18.82
CA THR A 58 0.32 1.80 18.91
C THR A 58 1.02 0.75 19.77
N GLY A 59 2.26 0.98 20.17
CA GLY A 59 3.10 0.00 20.86
C GLY A 59 3.53 -1.17 19.95
N SER A 60 3.48 -0.97 18.63
CA SER A 60 3.95 -1.94 17.65
C SER A 60 5.47 -1.91 17.53
N ASP A 61 6.09 -3.03 17.15
CA ASP A 61 7.53 -3.07 16.88
C ASP A 61 7.86 -2.19 15.66
N PRO A 62 8.66 -1.12 15.81
CA PRO A 62 9.02 -0.24 14.70
C PRO A 62 9.78 -0.94 13.58
N GLU A 63 10.58 -1.96 13.89
CA GLU A 63 11.36 -2.68 12.88
C GLU A 63 10.47 -3.60 12.06
N GLU A 64 9.50 -4.27 12.69
CA GLU A 64 8.49 -5.05 11.98
C GLU A 64 7.63 -4.16 11.08
N ALA A 65 7.16 -3.02 11.60
CA ALA A 65 6.37 -2.06 10.82
C ALA A 65 7.17 -1.50 9.63
N ARG A 66 8.49 -1.30 9.80
CA ARG A 66 9.38 -0.86 8.74
C ARG A 66 9.52 -1.92 7.66
N GLN A 67 9.76 -3.18 8.04
CA GLN A 67 9.89 -4.29 7.09
C GLN A 67 8.60 -4.50 6.29
N ASP A 68 7.42 -4.43 6.94
CA ASP A 68 6.13 -4.50 6.25
C ASP A 68 5.96 -3.36 5.25
N ALA A 69 6.30 -2.12 5.63
CA ALA A 69 6.24 -0.96 4.75
C ALA A 69 7.19 -1.07 3.54
N GLU A 70 8.42 -1.54 3.75
CA GLU A 70 9.39 -1.76 2.66
C GLU A 70 8.95 -2.89 1.71
N GLN A 71 8.46 -4.00 2.26
CA GLN A 71 8.01 -5.15 1.47
C GLN A 71 6.79 -4.79 0.61
N THR A 72 5.79 -4.15 1.20
CA THR A 72 4.56 -3.76 0.50
C THR A 72 4.82 -2.69 -0.55
N ALA A 73 5.70 -1.72 -0.27
CA ALA A 73 6.16 -0.76 -1.27
C ALA A 73 6.88 -1.43 -2.45
N SER A 74 7.71 -2.43 -2.17
CA SER A 74 8.40 -3.21 -3.21
C SER A 74 7.44 -4.02 -4.08
N LEU A 75 6.42 -4.63 -3.49
CA LEU A 75 5.41 -5.38 -4.23
C LEU A 75 4.63 -4.48 -5.19
N LEU A 76 4.13 -3.34 -4.71
CA LEU A 76 3.44 -2.37 -5.55
C LEU A 76 4.31 -1.90 -6.72
N TRP A 77 5.53 -1.45 -6.44
CA TRP A 77 6.45 -0.95 -7.46
C TRP A 77 6.77 -2.01 -8.53
N LYS A 78 7.05 -3.25 -8.12
CA LYS A 78 7.32 -4.34 -9.06
C LYS A 78 6.10 -4.68 -9.92
N HIS A 79 4.91 -4.72 -9.31
CA HIS A 79 3.67 -4.97 -10.03
C HIS A 79 3.43 -3.89 -11.08
N ASP A 80 3.57 -2.62 -10.71
CA ASP A 80 3.39 -1.50 -11.63
C ASP A 80 4.44 -1.45 -12.74
N ALA A 81 5.69 -1.80 -12.42
CA ALA A 81 6.75 -1.90 -13.42
C ALA A 81 6.50 -3.03 -14.43
N LEU A 82 5.81 -4.10 -14.01
CA LEU A 82 5.48 -5.26 -14.85
C LEU A 82 4.22 -5.03 -15.70
N HIS A 83 3.18 -4.45 -15.11
CA HIS A 83 1.85 -4.31 -15.73
C HIS A 83 1.54 -2.91 -16.25
N GLY A 84 2.41 -1.92 -15.99
CA GLY A 84 2.21 -0.54 -16.42
C GLY A 84 1.16 0.23 -15.64
N GLY A 85 0.79 -0.23 -14.44
CA GLY A 85 -0.38 0.25 -13.68
C GLY A 85 -0.26 1.61 -12.99
N HIS A 86 0.91 2.25 -12.96
CA HIS A 86 1.15 3.51 -12.24
C HIS A 86 0.13 4.61 -12.60
N GLN A 87 -0.22 5.43 -11.61
CA GLN A 87 -1.14 6.56 -11.76
C GLN A 87 -0.48 7.90 -11.40
N GLY A 88 0.65 7.86 -10.69
CA GLY A 88 1.40 9.05 -10.36
C GLY A 88 2.24 9.61 -11.51
N LEU A 89 2.82 10.80 -11.27
CA LEU A 89 3.55 11.59 -12.26
C LEU A 89 4.79 10.88 -12.82
N ILE A 90 5.50 10.13 -11.99
CA ILE A 90 6.72 9.42 -12.38
C ILE A 90 6.39 7.93 -12.50
N SER A 91 6.59 7.38 -13.70
CA SER A 91 6.39 5.95 -13.99
C SER A 91 7.15 5.04 -13.05
N ALA A 92 6.57 3.87 -12.73
CA ALA A 92 7.24 2.82 -11.97
C ALA A 92 8.56 2.33 -12.61
N THR A 93 8.67 2.42 -13.93
CA THR A 93 9.87 2.03 -14.68
C THR A 93 10.96 3.11 -14.72
N ASP A 94 10.70 4.29 -14.14
CA ASP A 94 11.69 5.37 -14.09
C ASP A 94 12.91 4.96 -13.25
N PRO A 95 14.15 5.12 -13.76
CA PRO A 95 15.38 4.74 -13.06
C PRO A 95 15.66 5.54 -11.78
N ARG A 96 14.88 6.58 -11.49
CA ARG A 96 14.92 7.31 -10.21
C ARG A 96 14.43 6.45 -9.04
N TRP A 97 13.60 5.45 -9.30
CA TRP A 97 13.13 4.53 -8.26
C TRP A 97 14.20 3.50 -7.90
N LYS A 98 14.42 3.35 -6.59
CA LYS A 98 15.39 2.45 -5.97
C LYS A 98 14.77 1.86 -4.72
N ALA A 99 15.24 0.68 -4.30
CA ALA A 99 14.75 0.05 -3.07
C ALA A 99 14.74 1.00 -1.85
N SER A 100 15.72 1.90 -1.76
CA SER A 100 15.85 2.88 -0.68
C SER A 100 14.86 4.05 -0.70
N ASN A 101 14.13 4.28 -1.80
CA ASN A 101 13.20 5.42 -1.93
C ASN A 101 11.77 5.03 -2.36
N LEU A 102 11.41 3.74 -2.31
CA LEU A 102 10.07 3.26 -2.67
C LEU A 102 8.97 3.81 -1.75
N ARG A 103 9.33 4.34 -0.57
CA ARG A 103 8.37 5.07 0.27
C ARG A 103 7.78 6.28 -0.48
N ASP A 104 8.62 7.00 -1.20
CA ASP A 104 8.20 8.20 -1.92
C ASP A 104 7.42 7.84 -3.20
N TYR A 105 7.69 6.65 -3.79
CA TYR A 105 6.86 6.07 -4.85
C TYR A 105 5.43 5.82 -4.36
N VAL A 106 5.27 5.09 -3.25
CA VAL A 106 3.94 4.81 -2.67
C VAL A 106 3.21 6.10 -2.33
N ARG A 107 3.91 7.12 -1.81
CA ARG A 107 3.29 8.43 -1.53
C ARG A 107 2.73 9.08 -2.80
N GLN A 108 3.48 9.04 -3.90
CA GLN A 108 3.01 9.57 -5.18
C GLN A 108 1.74 8.84 -5.65
N GLU A 109 1.75 7.51 -5.60
CA GLU A 109 0.61 6.69 -6.04
C GLU A 109 -0.61 6.87 -5.11
N ALA A 110 -0.39 6.94 -3.80
CA ALA A 110 -1.43 7.20 -2.81
C ALA A 110 -2.06 8.58 -3.02
N ALA A 111 -1.25 9.61 -3.27
CA ALA A 111 -1.72 10.95 -3.59
C ALA A 111 -2.56 10.96 -4.89
N ALA A 112 -2.09 10.28 -5.94
CA ALA A 112 -2.82 10.17 -7.20
C ALA A 112 -4.18 9.47 -7.05
N ALA A 113 -4.27 8.49 -6.14
CA ALA A 113 -5.51 7.78 -5.81
C ALA A 113 -6.36 8.47 -4.73
N GLY A 114 -5.93 9.60 -4.17
CA GLY A 114 -6.66 10.32 -3.11
C GLY A 114 -6.62 9.66 -1.73
N LEU A 115 -5.66 8.75 -1.48
CA LEU A 115 -5.52 8.01 -0.22
C LEU A 115 -4.79 8.80 0.89
N ASP A 116 -4.19 9.94 0.56
CA ASP A 116 -3.45 10.81 1.50
C ASP A 116 -4.35 11.65 2.43
N HIS A 117 -5.66 11.65 2.21
CA HIS A 117 -6.62 12.50 2.92
C HIS A 117 -7.55 11.71 3.86
N HIS A 118 -7.05 11.21 5.01
CA HIS A 118 -7.88 10.84 6.17
C HIS A 118 -7.09 10.74 7.47
#